data_AF-A0A1V5HNM9-F1
#
_entry.id   AF-A0A1V5HNM9-F1
#
_cell.length_a   1.000
_cell.length_b   1.000
_cell.length_c   1.000
_cell.angle_alpha   90.00
_cell.angle_beta   90.00
_cell.angle_gamma   90.00
#
_symmetry.space_group_name_H-M   'P 1'
#
loop_
_entity.id
_entity.type
_entity.pdbx_description
1 polymer ?
#
loop_
_entity_poly.entity_id
_entity_poly.type
_entity_poly.pdbx_seq_one_letter_code
_entity_poly.pdbx_strand_id
1 'polypeptide(L)'
;MRKDELLKKYPIGSRVKLLKMDDVQAPPIGTKGTVVGVDDIGSILVSWDNGSSLNVVDGVDKVKKIDVIKTICYGQEKLFDSKREALDFYFEAASSSEGAERERYENIIHQINAGKTYCLDTEY
;
A
#
# COMPACT_ATOMS: atom_id res chain seq x y z
N MET A 1 -8.77 -21.10 -7.35
CA MET A 1 -9.26 -20.56 -6.06
C MET A 1 -10.67 -20.02 -6.30
N ARG A 2 -11.63 -20.18 -5.37
CA ARG A 2 -12.99 -19.61 -5.55
C ARG A 2 -12.95 -18.09 -5.38
N LYS A 3 -13.90 -17.37 -5.97
CA LYS A 3 -14.06 -15.90 -5.86
C LYS A 3 -13.95 -15.41 -4.41
N ASP A 4 -14.66 -16.07 -3.49
CA ASP A 4 -14.67 -15.70 -2.06
C ASP A 4 -13.31 -15.88 -1.38
N GLU A 5 -12.53 -16.88 -1.82
CA GLU A 5 -11.18 -17.12 -1.30
C GLU A 5 -10.20 -16.06 -1.81
N LEU A 6 -10.34 -15.64 -3.07
CA LEU A 6 -9.57 -14.54 -3.64
C LEU A 6 -9.87 -13.22 -2.97
N LEU A 7 -11.15 -12.93 -2.68
CA LEU A 7 -11.54 -11.71 -1.95
C LEU A 7 -11.04 -11.71 -0.50
N LYS A 8 -10.87 -12.88 0.14
CA LYS A 8 -10.21 -12.97 1.45
C LYS A 8 -8.71 -12.66 1.37
N LYS A 9 -8.04 -13.17 0.33
CA LYS A 9 -6.59 -12.98 0.12
C LYS A 9 -6.28 -11.55 -0.34
N TYR A 10 -7.11 -11.02 -1.23
CA TYR A 10 -7.01 -9.70 -1.84
C TYR A 10 -8.35 -8.97 -1.74
N PRO A 11 -8.69 -8.44 -0.55
CA PRO A 11 -9.89 -7.63 -0.38
C PRO A 11 -9.89 -6.42 -1.32
N ILE A 12 -11.08 -6.01 -1.76
CA ILE A 12 -11.27 -4.76 -2.51
C ILE A 12 -10.66 -3.59 -1.72
N GLY A 13 -9.92 -2.73 -2.41
CA GLY A 13 -9.14 -1.64 -1.83
C GLY A 13 -7.73 -2.02 -1.39
N SER A 14 -7.36 -3.32 -1.41
CA SER A 14 -5.98 -3.73 -1.10
C SER A 14 -5.01 -3.23 -2.15
N ARG A 15 -3.86 -2.73 -1.70
CA ARG A 15 -2.73 -2.41 -2.57
C ARG A 15 -1.92 -3.65 -2.90
N VAL A 16 -1.52 -3.78 -4.15
CA VAL A 16 -0.73 -4.90 -4.66
C VAL A 16 0.42 -4.41 -5.52
N LYS A 17 1.50 -5.20 -5.58
CA LYS A 17 2.66 -5.00 -6.45
C LYS A 17 2.79 -6.17 -7.41
N LEU A 18 2.97 -5.88 -8.71
CA LEU A 18 3.22 -6.90 -9.71
C LEU A 18 4.60 -7.53 -9.52
N LEU A 19 4.66 -8.86 -9.46
CA LEU A 19 5.90 -9.63 -9.35
C LEU A 19 6.19 -10.46 -10.60
N LYS A 20 5.14 -10.92 -11.30
CA LYS A 20 5.25 -11.67 -12.55
C LYS A 20 3.95 -11.57 -13.33
N MET A 21 4.05 -11.32 -14.64
CA MET A 21 3.00 -11.51 -15.64
C MET A 21 3.73 -11.72 -16.97
N ASP A 22 3.39 -12.79 -17.67
CA ASP A 22 4.05 -13.18 -18.92
C ASP A 22 3.15 -12.83 -20.11
N ASP A 23 2.98 -11.52 -20.31
CA ASP A 23 2.17 -10.93 -21.38
C ASP A 23 2.89 -9.71 -21.95
N VAL A 24 2.80 -9.49 -23.26
CA VAL A 24 3.45 -8.37 -23.95
C VAL A 24 2.90 -7.02 -23.48
N GLN A 25 1.64 -6.97 -23.05
CA GLN A 25 0.96 -5.79 -22.55
C GLN A 25 1.03 -5.67 -21.02
N ALA A 26 1.78 -6.55 -20.35
CA ALA A 26 1.95 -6.54 -18.90
C ALA A 26 2.46 -5.17 -18.42
N PRO A 27 1.93 -4.64 -17.29
CA PRO A 27 2.60 -3.56 -16.59
C PRO A 27 4.05 -3.96 -16.28
N PRO A 28 4.99 -3.01 -16.21
CA PRO A 28 6.34 -3.29 -15.74
C PRO A 28 6.33 -4.01 -14.38
N ILE A 29 7.23 -4.95 -14.18
CA ILE A 29 7.38 -5.62 -12.88
C ILE A 29 7.66 -4.57 -11.81
N GLY A 30 6.93 -4.68 -10.71
CA GLY A 30 6.98 -3.73 -9.61
C GLY A 30 5.99 -2.58 -9.70
N THR A 31 5.23 -2.47 -10.81
CA THR A 31 4.05 -1.60 -10.89
C THR A 31 3.09 -1.95 -9.76
N LYS A 32 2.54 -0.92 -9.11
CA LYS A 32 1.57 -1.07 -8.05
C LYS A 32 0.17 -0.81 -8.57
N GLY A 33 -0.81 -1.37 -7.90
CA GLY A 33 -2.21 -1.21 -8.25
C GLY A 33 -3.12 -1.48 -7.06
N THR A 34 -4.38 -1.09 -7.22
CA THR A 34 -5.42 -1.27 -6.20
C THR A 34 -6.42 -2.30 -6.69
N VAL A 35 -6.72 -3.30 -5.86
CA VAL A 35 -7.73 -4.31 -6.18
C VAL A 35 -9.10 -3.66 -6.17
N VAL A 36 -9.83 -3.75 -7.28
CA VAL A 36 -11.19 -3.20 -7.43
C VAL A 36 -12.27 -4.27 -7.44
N GLY A 37 -11.90 -5.53 -7.59
CA GLY A 37 -12.85 -6.64 -7.59
C GLY A 37 -12.20 -7.99 -7.91
N VAL A 38 -13.04 -9.02 -7.93
CA VAL A 38 -12.72 -10.35 -8.47
C VAL A 38 -13.90 -10.75 -9.36
N ASP A 39 -13.64 -11.21 -10.58
CA ASP A 39 -14.69 -11.67 -11.49
C ASP A 39 -15.13 -13.11 -11.20
N ASP A 40 -16.14 -13.60 -11.92
CA ASP A 40 -16.72 -14.93 -11.69
C ASP A 40 -15.84 -16.08 -12.20
N ILE A 41 -14.82 -15.78 -13.00
CA ILE A 41 -13.84 -16.77 -13.50
C ILE A 41 -12.57 -16.82 -12.63
N GLY A 42 -12.46 -15.94 -11.63
CA GLY A 42 -11.36 -15.93 -10.65
C GLY A 42 -10.19 -15.01 -11.00
N SER A 43 -10.40 -14.02 -11.87
CA SER A 43 -9.42 -12.97 -12.12
C SER A 43 -9.55 -11.87 -11.07
N ILE A 44 -8.41 -11.40 -10.56
CA ILE A 44 -8.35 -10.26 -9.66
C ILE A 44 -8.30 -9.00 -10.53
N LEU A 45 -9.32 -8.15 -10.38
CA LEU A 45 -9.42 -6.88 -11.10
C LEU A 45 -8.56 -5.85 -10.39
N VAL A 46 -7.59 -5.28 -11.10
CA VAL A 46 -6.63 -4.32 -10.53
C VAL A 46 -6.64 -3.03 -11.34
N SER A 47 -6.86 -1.92 -10.65
CA SER A 47 -6.58 -0.59 -11.20
C SER A 47 -5.09 -0.31 -10.98
N TRP A 48 -4.29 -0.44 -12.04
CA TRP A 48 -2.85 -0.20 -11.98
C TRP A 48 -2.54 1.29 -12.03
N ASP A 49 -1.55 1.74 -11.26
CA ASP A 49 -1.18 3.16 -11.17
C ASP A 49 -0.66 3.73 -12.49
N ASN A 50 -0.13 2.87 -13.36
CA ASN A 50 0.33 3.25 -14.69
C ASN A 50 -0.80 3.28 -15.74
N GLY A 51 -2.04 3.04 -15.34
CA GLY A 51 -3.21 3.02 -16.22
C GLY A 51 -3.43 1.74 -17.01
N SER A 52 -2.64 0.68 -16.77
CA SER A 52 -2.89 -0.62 -17.41
C SER A 52 -4.25 -1.20 -17.03
N SER A 53 -4.87 -1.92 -17.97
CA SER A 53 -6.18 -2.55 -17.82
C SER A 53 -6.12 -4.07 -17.64
N LEU A 54 -4.93 -4.67 -17.57
CA LEU A 54 -4.79 -6.12 -17.42
C LEU A 54 -5.16 -6.57 -16.00
N ASN A 55 -5.94 -7.65 -15.92
CA ASN A 55 -6.29 -8.29 -14.66
C ASN A 55 -5.26 -9.36 -14.30
N VAL A 56 -5.25 -9.77 -13.03
CA VAL A 56 -4.31 -10.75 -12.51
C VAL A 56 -4.99 -12.11 -12.40
N VAL A 57 -4.40 -13.12 -13.02
CA VAL A 57 -4.88 -14.50 -12.97
C VAL A 57 -4.14 -15.27 -11.88
N ASP A 58 -4.82 -15.63 -10.78
CA ASP A 58 -4.21 -16.38 -9.67
C ASP A 58 -3.68 -17.74 -10.15
N GLY A 59 -2.39 -18.00 -9.90
CA GLY A 59 -1.70 -19.23 -10.33
C GLY A 59 -0.89 -19.09 -11.63
N VAL A 60 -1.21 -18.10 -12.47
CA VAL A 60 -0.44 -17.75 -13.68
C VAL A 60 0.43 -16.54 -13.39
N ASP A 61 -0.21 -15.47 -12.92
CA ASP A 61 0.43 -14.22 -12.53
C ASP A 61 0.82 -14.24 -11.06
N LYS A 62 1.75 -13.36 -10.69
CA LYS A 62 2.17 -13.17 -9.30
C LYS A 62 2.05 -11.71 -8.92
N VAL A 63 1.26 -11.48 -7.88
CA VAL A 63 1.20 -10.20 -7.17
C VAL A 63 1.48 -10.41 -5.69
N LYS A 64 1.99 -9.36 -5.05
CA LYS A 64 2.17 -9.31 -3.59
C LYS A 64 1.28 -8.23 -3.00
N LYS A 65 0.53 -8.55 -1.95
CA LYS A 65 -0.18 -7.56 -1.16
C LYS A 65 0.83 -6.64 -0.46
N ILE A 66 0.57 -5.34 -0.52
CA ILE A 66 1.38 -4.32 0.13
C ILE A 66 0.77 -4.04 1.50
N ASP A 67 1.62 -4.07 2.54
CA ASP A 67 1.26 -3.62 3.88
C ASP A 67 1.35 -2.09 3.91
N VAL A 68 0.22 -1.45 3.59
CA VAL A 68 0.10 0.02 3.57
C VAL A 68 0.29 0.56 4.98
N ILE A 69 1.09 1.61 5.10
CA ILE A 69 1.23 2.35 6.36
C ILE A 69 0.23 3.49 6.35
N LYS A 70 -0.73 3.42 7.27
CA LYS A 70 -1.66 4.49 7.58
C LYS A 70 -1.10 5.33 8.71
N THR A 71 -1.08 6.63 8.50
CA THR A 71 -0.66 7.62 9.48
C THR A 71 -1.79 8.61 9.71
N ILE A 72 -1.98 9.03 10.95
CA ILE A 72 -2.85 10.16 11.28
C ILE A 72 -2.01 11.18 12.03
N CYS A 73 -1.87 12.36 11.46
CA CYS A 73 -1.11 13.47 12.04
C CYS A 73 -1.95 14.74 11.94
N TYR A 74 -2.16 15.46 13.04
CA TYR A 74 -3.11 16.58 13.10
C TYR A 74 -4.53 16.21 12.62
N GLY A 75 -4.95 14.97 12.89
CA GLY A 75 -6.23 14.43 12.40
C GLY A 75 -6.30 14.18 10.89
N GLN A 76 -5.20 14.42 10.15
CA GLN A 76 -5.11 14.17 8.72
C GLN A 76 -4.60 12.77 8.45
N GLU A 77 -5.35 12.00 7.68
CA GLU A 77 -4.97 10.64 7.26
C GLU A 77 -4.07 10.68 6.03
N LYS A 78 -2.99 9.90 6.06
CA LYS A 78 -2.14 9.63 4.91
C LYS A 78 -1.75 8.16 4.82
N LEU A 79 -1.82 7.61 3.61
CA LEU A 79 -1.45 6.23 3.29
C LEU A 79 -0.14 6.20 2.51
N PHE A 80 0.73 5.26 2.86
CA PHE A 80 2.01 5.03 2.20
C PHE A 80 2.15 3.58 1.78
N ASP A 81 2.62 3.35 0.56
CA ASP A 81 2.81 1.99 0.04
C ASP A 81 4.10 1.33 0.57
N SER A 82 4.92 2.04 1.35
CA SER A 82 6.13 1.47 1.95
C SER A 82 6.62 2.22 3.18
N LYS A 83 7.34 1.47 4.04
CA LYS A 83 8.10 2.03 5.18
C LYS A 83 9.02 3.17 4.77
N ARG A 84 9.76 3.00 3.67
CA ARG A 84 10.70 4.00 3.19
C ARG A 84 9.99 5.31 2.83
N GLU A 85 8.92 5.23 2.05
CA GLU A 85 8.15 6.40 1.62
C GLU A 85 7.55 7.17 2.81
N ALA A 86 7.02 6.44 3.80
CA ALA A 86 6.52 7.04 5.03
C ALA A 86 7.63 7.72 5.84
N LEU A 87 8.78 7.05 6.01
CA LEU A 87 9.93 7.60 6.74
C LEU A 87 10.50 8.83 6.05
N ASP A 88 10.74 8.77 4.74
CA ASP A 88 11.30 9.89 3.96
C ASP A 88 10.41 11.14 4.15
N PHE A 89 9.09 10.98 4.06
CA PHE A 89 8.13 12.07 4.28
C PHE A 89 8.22 12.68 5.69
N TYR A 90 8.18 11.85 6.74
CA TYR A 90 8.18 12.37 8.11
C TYR A 90 9.56 12.85 8.58
N PHE A 91 10.66 12.29 8.08
CA PHE A 91 12.00 12.79 8.36
C PHE A 91 12.21 14.19 7.76
N GLU A 92 11.75 14.42 6.53
CA GLU A 92 11.81 15.75 5.90
C GLU A 92 10.99 16.76 6.70
N ALA A 93 9.76 16.39 7.09
CA ALA A 93 8.88 17.21 7.91
C ALA A 93 9.52 17.55 9.28
N ALA A 94 10.07 16.55 9.98
CA ALA A 94 10.74 16.73 11.28
C ALA A 94 12.03 17.55 11.20
N SER A 95 12.77 17.45 10.10
CA SER A 95 14.00 18.24 9.88
C SER A 95 13.70 19.72 9.64
N SER A 96 12.46 20.02 9.21
CA SER A 96 12.01 21.38 8.88
C SER A 96 11.09 21.99 9.95
N SER A 97 10.87 21.30 11.07
CA SER A 97 10.00 21.73 12.17
C SER A 97 10.72 21.74 13.51
N GLU A 98 10.07 22.35 14.51
CA GLU A 98 10.59 22.44 15.88
C GLU A 98 9.47 22.31 16.92
N GLY A 99 9.85 22.14 18.18
CA GLY A 99 8.92 22.02 19.30
C GLY A 99 7.89 20.89 19.14
N ALA A 100 6.65 21.17 19.53
CA ALA A 100 5.57 20.17 19.57
C ALA A 100 5.21 19.58 18.20
N GLU A 101 5.49 20.28 17.10
CA GLU A 101 5.28 19.73 15.74
C GLU A 101 6.31 18.67 15.41
N ARG A 102 7.59 18.94 15.71
CA ARG A 102 8.66 17.97 15.52
C ARG A 102 8.44 16.71 16.35
N GLU A 103 8.03 16.85 17.61
CA GLU A 103 7.73 15.72 18.50
C GLU A 103 6.65 14.79 17.93
N ARG A 104 5.60 15.36 17.32
CA ARG A 104 4.53 14.61 16.64
C ARG A 104 5.06 13.77 15.48
N TYR A 105 5.92 14.35 14.64
CA TYR A 105 6.53 13.61 13.54
C TYR A 105 7.51 12.54 14.03
N GLU A 106 8.33 12.84 15.05
CA GLU A 106 9.24 11.88 15.66
C GLU A 106 8.50 10.67 16.27
N ASN A 107 7.33 10.89 16.87
CA ASN A 107 6.48 9.80 17.36
C ASN A 107 6.02 8.88 16.21
N ILE A 108 5.54 9.43 15.11
CA ILE A 108 5.15 8.64 13.93
C ILE A 108 6.35 7.88 13.36
N ILE A 109 7.52 8.52 13.26
CA ILE A 109 8.77 7.87 12.80
C ILE A 109 9.13 6.69 13.70
N HIS A 110 9.02 6.84 15.02
CA HIS A 110 9.29 5.76 15.97
C HIS A 110 8.35 4.57 15.75
N GLN A 111 7.05 4.83 15.59
CA GLN A 111 6.04 3.81 15.34
C GLN A 111 6.26 3.05 14.02
N ILE A 112 6.60 3.78 12.95
CA ILE A 112 6.97 3.18 11.66
C ILE A 112 8.24 2.32 11.82
N ASN A 113 9.22 2.79 12.59
CA ASN A 113 10.45 2.03 12.83
C ASN A 113 10.20 0.75 13.63
N ALA A 114 9.29 0.80 14.60
CA ALA A 114 8.78 -0.35 15.34
C ALA A 114 7.93 -1.32 14.50
N GLY A 115 7.68 -1.01 13.22
CA GLY A 115 6.96 -1.88 12.29
C GLY A 115 5.43 -1.76 12.37
N LYS A 116 4.90 -0.71 13.01
CA LYS A 116 3.46 -0.45 12.99
C LYS A 116 3.01 -0.02 11.59
N THR A 117 1.87 -0.54 11.15
CA THR A 117 1.19 -0.13 9.91
C THR A 117 0.08 0.90 10.15
N TYR A 118 -0.25 1.17 11.41
CA TYR A 118 -1.14 2.25 11.82
C TYR A 118 -0.39 3.09 12.85
N CYS A 119 -0.13 4.35 12.50
CA CYS A 119 0.68 5.27 13.31
C CYS A 119 -0.09 6.56 13.60
N LEU A 120 0.03 7.06 14.83
CA LEU A 120 -0.63 8.28 15.29
C LEU A 120 0.41 9.26 15.83
N ASP A 121 0.19 10.56 15.65
CA ASP A 121 1.07 11.58 16.22
C ASP A 121 0.95 11.72 17.74
N THR A 122 -0.20 11.37 18.32
CA THR A 122 -0.42 11.33 19.77
C THR A 122 -0.66 9.91 20.27
N GLU A 123 -0.15 9.58 21.45
CA GLU A 123 -0.65 8.43 22.21
C GLU A 123 -2.08 8.72 22.70
N TYR A 124 -2.95 7.71 22.68
CA TYR A 124 -4.34 7.82 23.17
C TYR A 124 -4.39 8.01 24.69
#